data_AF-A0A7C9DVK5-F1
#
_entry.id   AF-A0A7C9DVK5-F1
#
_cell.length_a   1.000
_cell.length_b   1.000
_cell.length_c   1.000
_cell.angle_alpha   90.00
_cell.angle_beta   90.00
_cell.angle_gamma   90.00
#
_symmetry.space_group_name_H-M   'P 1'
#
loop_
_entity.id
_entity.type
_entity.pdbx_description
1 polymer ?
#
loop_
_entity_poly.entity_id
_entity_poly.type
_entity_poly.pdbx_seq_one_letter_code
_entity_poly.pdbx_strand_id
1 'polypeptide(L)'
;ENLSTAILVATVYHFIGSRASLNVWNPRVASPNEFTTSQLWLLGGGRDDFESVEAGWMVNPKLYGDQQTRLFAYWTSDGSKTTGCFDLLCSGFVQTSTEVALGAAITPVSSKFGQQYEIPVSIY
;
A
#
# COMPACT_ATOMS: atom_id res chain seq x y z
N GLU A 1 -0.19 8.11 -20.96
CA GLU A 1 -0.33 7.89 -19.52
C GLU A 1 0.95 8.34 -18.85
N ASN A 2 0.88 9.20 -17.83
CA ASN A 2 2.07 9.72 -17.16
C ASN A 2 2.32 8.89 -15.89
N LEU A 3 2.96 7.73 -16.06
CA LEU A 3 3.33 6.85 -14.96
C LEU A 3 4.67 7.33 -14.40
N SER A 4 4.68 7.73 -13.13
CA SER A 4 5.91 8.06 -12.40
C SER A 4 6.06 7.10 -11.23
N THR A 5 7.18 6.39 -11.18
CA THR A 5 7.47 5.41 -10.15
C THR A 5 8.91 5.58 -9.68
N ALA A 6 9.11 5.55 -8.37
CA ALA A 6 10.42 5.46 -7.74
C ALA A 6 10.42 4.24 -6.80
N ILE A 7 11.43 3.38 -6.92
CA ILE A 7 11.51 2.14 -6.14
C ILE A 7 12.91 2.04 -5.54
N LEU A 8 12.98 1.80 -4.24
CA LEU A 8 14.19 1.32 -3.56
C LEU A 8 14.03 -0.18 -3.34
N VAL A 9 14.95 -0.98 -3.88
CA VAL A 9 14.87 -2.45 -3.84
C VAL A 9 16.07 -3.02 -3.10
N ALA A 10 15.83 -3.92 -2.16
CA ALA A 10 16.83 -4.77 -1.54
C ALA A 10 16.54 -6.22 -1.90
N THR A 11 17.56 -6.97 -2.34
CA THR A 11 17.45 -8.40 -2.66
C THR A 11 18.42 -9.19 -1.79
N VAL A 12 17.88 -10.07 -0.95
CA VAL A 12 18.67 -11.00 -0.12
C VAL A 12 17.96 -12.35 -0.06
N TYR A 13 18.68 -13.39 0.38
CA TYR A 13 18.12 -14.75 0.48
C TYR A 13 17.05 -14.90 1.56
N HIS A 14 17.17 -14.18 2.68
CA HIS A 14 16.25 -14.25 3.81
C HIS A 14 16.00 -12.86 4.41
N PHE A 15 14.77 -12.37 4.29
CA PHE A 15 14.27 -11.25 5.08
C PHE A 15 13.40 -11.79 6.22
N ILE A 16 13.57 -11.25 7.42
CA ILE A 16 12.67 -11.49 8.58
C ILE A 16 11.62 -10.37 8.72
N GLY A 17 11.59 -9.47 7.74
CA GLY A 17 10.72 -8.30 7.74
C GLY A 17 11.42 -7.04 7.22
N SER A 18 10.65 -5.97 7.17
CA SER A 18 11.06 -4.65 6.68
C SER A 18 10.28 -3.55 7.39
N ARG A 19 10.85 -2.35 7.44
CA ARG A 19 10.21 -1.16 8.00
C ARG A 19 10.52 0.06 7.14
N ALA A 20 9.51 0.89 6.90
CA ALA A 20 9.65 2.16 6.20
C ALA A 20 8.79 3.23 6.89
N SER A 21 9.27 4.47 6.88
CA SER A 21 8.43 5.64 7.18
C SER A 21 8.02 6.26 5.86
N LEU A 22 6.71 6.33 5.61
CA LEU A 22 6.14 6.80 4.35
C LEU A 22 5.53 8.17 4.56
N ASN A 23 5.99 9.17 3.81
CA ASN A 23 5.38 10.48 3.82
C ASN A 23 3.99 10.44 3.18
N VAL A 24 2.98 10.98 3.85
CA VAL A 24 1.57 10.84 3.45
C VAL A 24 1.12 12.03 2.63
N TRP A 25 0.74 11.80 1.38
CA TRP A 25 0.17 12.83 0.51
C TRP A 25 -1.22 12.43 0.05
N ASN A 26 -2.03 13.41 -0.36
CA ASN A 26 -3.27 13.19 -1.12
C ASN A 26 -3.14 13.69 -2.57
N PRO A 27 -2.35 13.00 -3.41
CA PRO A 27 -2.22 13.35 -4.83
C PRO A 27 -3.53 13.15 -5.58
N ARG A 28 -3.82 14.06 -6.52
CA ARG A 28 -4.99 13.95 -7.39
C ARG A 28 -4.74 12.92 -8.49
N VAL A 29 -5.62 11.92 -8.58
CA VAL A 29 -5.72 11.03 -9.75
C VAL A 29 -6.69 11.63 -10.78
N ALA A 30 -6.39 11.52 -12.07
CA ALA A 30 -7.15 12.23 -13.12
C ALA A 30 -8.43 11.48 -13.49
N SER A 31 -8.42 10.14 -13.40
CA SER A 31 -9.53 9.26 -13.76
C SER A 31 -9.92 8.35 -12.58
N PRO A 32 -11.21 7.97 -12.45
CA PRO A 32 -11.64 6.99 -11.45
C PRO A 32 -10.96 5.62 -11.57
N ASN A 33 -10.46 5.26 -12.76
CA ASN A 33 -9.76 3.99 -13.01
C ASN A 33 -8.25 4.06 -12.73
N GLU A 34 -7.73 5.23 -12.36
CA GLU A 34 -6.32 5.41 -11.98
C GLU A 34 -6.17 5.32 -10.46
N PHE A 35 -4.99 4.93 -10.00
CA PHE A 35 -4.62 4.96 -8.60
C PHE A 35 -3.17 5.41 -8.44
N THR A 36 -2.82 5.78 -7.21
CA THR A 36 -1.45 6.10 -6.81
C THR A 36 -1.23 5.64 -5.38
N THR A 37 0.01 5.30 -5.04
CA THR A 37 0.35 4.64 -3.77
C THR A 37 1.77 4.98 -3.33
N SER A 38 1.98 4.98 -2.03
CA SER A 38 3.30 4.86 -1.41
C SER A 38 3.24 3.72 -0.39
N GLN A 39 4.16 2.78 -0.50
CA GLN A 39 4.01 1.46 0.12
C GLN A 39 5.34 0.75 0.32
N LEU A 40 5.30 -0.21 1.24
CA LEU A 40 6.35 -1.20 1.48
C LEU A 40 5.86 -2.56 0.98
N TRP A 41 6.72 -3.26 0.25
CA TRP A 41 6.46 -4.58 -0.31
C TRP A 41 7.44 -5.59 0.28
N LEU A 42 6.94 -6.74 0.73
CA LEU A 42 7.74 -7.91 1.05
C LEU A 42 7.37 -9.04 0.09
N LEU A 43 8.35 -9.46 -0.71
CA LEU A 43 8.16 -10.46 -1.75
C LEU A 43 8.89 -11.76 -1.40
N GLY A 44 8.25 -12.89 -1.63
CA GLY A 44 8.83 -14.23 -1.53
C GLY A 44 8.59 -15.02 -2.82
N GLY A 45 9.54 -15.86 -3.23
CA GLY A 45 9.41 -16.67 -4.45
C GLY A 45 10.11 -16.11 -5.68
N GLY A 46 9.72 -16.60 -6.85
CA GLY A 46 10.38 -16.31 -8.14
C GLY A 46 9.71 -15.16 -8.90
N ARG A 47 10.37 -14.67 -9.95
CA ARG A 47 9.89 -13.51 -10.73
C ARG A 47 8.45 -13.66 -11.26
N ASP A 48 8.12 -14.86 -11.72
CA ASP A 48 6.84 -15.13 -12.37
C ASP A 48 5.83 -15.78 -11.43
N ASP A 49 6.22 -16.15 -10.21
CA ASP A 49 5.36 -16.78 -9.21
C ASP A 49 5.88 -16.42 -7.82
N PHE A 50 5.28 -15.37 -7.26
CA PHE A 50 5.70 -14.81 -5.98
C PHE A 50 4.51 -14.56 -5.07
N GLU A 51 4.79 -14.66 -3.78
CA GLU A 51 3.94 -14.19 -2.71
C GLU A 51 4.30 -12.73 -2.44
N SER A 52 3.30 -11.89 -2.21
CA SER A 52 3.49 -10.49 -1.85
C SER A 52 2.62 -10.13 -0.66
N VAL A 53 3.22 -9.41 0.28
CA VAL A 53 2.51 -8.67 1.32
C VAL A 53 2.91 -7.21 1.20
N GLU A 54 1.91 -6.35 1.12
CA GLU A 54 2.08 -4.94 0.83
C GLU A 54 1.25 -4.11 1.81
N ALA A 55 1.81 -3.01 2.28
CA ALA A 55 1.09 -2.06 3.12
C ALA A 55 1.59 -0.64 2.89
N GLY A 56 0.69 0.32 3.03
CA GLY A 56 1.00 1.72 2.80
C GLY A 56 -0.25 2.59 2.75
N TRP A 57 -0.15 3.69 2.02
CA TRP A 57 -1.30 4.51 1.70
C TRP A 57 -1.52 4.56 0.20
N MET A 58 -2.79 4.68 -0.21
CA MET A 58 -3.14 4.84 -1.62
C MET A 58 -4.32 5.79 -1.82
N VAL A 59 -4.39 6.40 -3.00
CA VAL A 59 -5.60 7.06 -3.52
C VAL A 59 -6.11 6.19 -4.65
N ASN A 60 -7.25 5.54 -4.45
CA ASN A 60 -7.85 4.63 -5.43
C ASN A 60 -9.38 4.80 -5.45
N PRO A 61 -9.91 5.70 -6.31
CA PRO A 61 -11.34 5.98 -6.35
C PRO A 61 -12.19 4.80 -6.79
N LYS A 62 -11.65 3.90 -7.62
CA LYS A 62 -12.35 2.67 -8.02
C LYS A 62 -12.59 1.74 -6.84
N LEU A 63 -11.61 1.66 -5.93
CA LEU A 63 -11.67 0.77 -4.77
C LEU A 63 -12.49 1.37 -3.62
N TYR A 64 -12.28 2.65 -3.31
CA TYR A 64 -12.85 3.27 -2.11
C TYR A 64 -14.02 4.22 -2.37
N GLY A 65 -14.32 4.54 -3.62
CA GLY A 65 -15.42 5.43 -3.99
C GLY A 65 -15.14 6.92 -3.76
N ASP A 66 -13.93 7.30 -3.34
CA ASP A 66 -13.51 8.70 -3.17
C ASP A 66 -12.04 8.95 -3.55
N GLN A 67 -11.61 10.22 -3.46
CA GLN A 67 -10.25 10.64 -3.77
C GLN A 67 -9.46 10.95 -2.49
N GLN A 68 -9.75 10.25 -1.39
CA GLN A 68 -9.00 10.41 -0.15
C GLN A 68 -7.85 9.40 -0.09
N THR A 69 -6.72 9.82 0.46
CA THR A 69 -5.63 8.91 0.83
C THR A 69 -6.10 7.98 1.93
N ARG A 70 -5.99 6.68 1.68
CA ARG A 70 -6.44 5.63 2.59
C ARG A 70 -5.31 4.68 2.95
N LEU A 71 -5.28 4.27 4.21
CA LEU A 71 -4.42 3.17 4.65
C LEU A 71 -4.91 1.91 3.95
N PHE A 72 -3.99 1.12 3.39
CA PHE A 72 -4.37 -0.13 2.76
C PHE A 72 -3.37 -1.24 3.07
N ALA A 73 -3.85 -2.47 2.93
CA ALA A 73 -3.02 -3.65 2.79
C ALA A 73 -3.38 -4.39 1.50
N TYR A 74 -2.42 -5.06 0.89
CA TYR A 74 -2.64 -5.96 -0.22
C TYR A 74 -1.83 -7.25 -0.02
N TRP A 75 -2.39 -8.38 -0.43
CA TRP A 75 -1.66 -9.63 -0.47
C TRP A 75 -2.00 -10.45 -1.70
N THR A 76 -1.05 -11.28 -2.13
CA THR A 76 -1.24 -12.35 -3.12
C THR A 76 -0.29 -13.50 -2.82
N SER A 77 -0.69 -14.73 -3.16
CA SER A 77 0.18 -15.91 -3.09
C SER A 77 0.70 -16.37 -4.46
N ASP A 78 0.30 -15.72 -5.55
CA ASP A 78 0.58 -16.19 -6.92
C ASP A 78 0.88 -15.05 -7.90
N GLY A 79 1.41 -13.93 -7.41
CA GLY A 79 1.73 -12.76 -8.22
C GLY A 79 0.50 -12.12 -8.87
N SER A 80 -0.63 -12.13 -8.16
CA SER A 80 -1.90 -11.54 -8.59
C SER A 80 -2.53 -12.21 -9.82
N LYS A 81 -2.17 -13.47 -10.13
CA LYS A 81 -2.72 -14.20 -11.28
C LYS A 81 -4.16 -14.64 -11.04
N THR A 82 -4.39 -15.31 -9.92
CA THR A 82 -5.70 -15.82 -9.50
C THR A 82 -6.05 -15.43 -8.07
N THR A 83 -5.03 -15.16 -7.24
CA THR A 83 -5.20 -14.58 -5.90
C THR A 83 -4.92 -13.08 -5.94
N GLY A 84 -5.09 -12.39 -4.82
CA GLY A 84 -4.92 -10.94 -4.78
C GLY A 84 -6.10 -10.26 -4.10
N CYS A 85 -5.83 -9.48 -3.07
CA CYS A 85 -6.91 -8.87 -2.32
C CYS A 85 -6.48 -7.65 -1.53
N PHE A 86 -7.33 -6.63 -1.60
CA PHE A 86 -7.18 -5.42 -0.79
C PHE A 86 -7.90 -5.57 0.54
N ASP A 87 -7.27 -5.04 1.58
CA ASP A 87 -7.81 -4.88 2.92
C ASP A 87 -8.48 -6.16 3.45
N LEU A 88 -9.75 -6.05 3.85
CA LEU A 88 -10.58 -7.13 4.35
C LEU A 88 -11.68 -7.51 3.34
N LEU A 89 -11.49 -7.19 2.05
CA LEU A 89 -12.48 -7.49 1.00
C LEU A 89 -12.61 -8.99 0.69
N CYS A 90 -11.67 -9.79 1.19
CA CYS A 90 -11.69 -11.25 1.12
C CYS A 90 -10.99 -11.84 2.36
N SER A 91 -11.07 -13.16 2.52
CA SER A 91 -10.31 -13.88 3.53
C SER A 91 -8.80 -13.85 3.22
N GLY A 92 -7.97 -13.55 4.21
CA GLY A 92 -6.51 -13.63 4.10
C GLY A 92 -5.80 -12.80 5.17
N PHE A 93 -6.35 -11.62 5.48
CA PHE A 93 -5.94 -10.81 6.62
C PHE A 93 -6.92 -10.91 7.78
N VAL A 94 -6.38 -10.88 9.00
CA VAL A 94 -7.13 -10.72 10.24
C VAL A 94 -6.63 -9.46 10.92
N GLN A 95 -7.43 -8.40 10.89
CA GLN A 95 -7.10 -7.18 11.63
C GLN A 95 -7.31 -7.45 13.13
N THR A 96 -6.24 -7.36 13.91
CA THR A 96 -6.26 -7.59 15.35
C THR A 96 -6.39 -6.29 16.15
N SER A 97 -5.83 -5.19 15.64
CA SER A 97 -5.95 -3.87 16.27
C SER A 97 -7.33 -3.27 16.03
N THR A 98 -7.85 -2.59 17.05
CA THR A 98 -9.09 -1.80 16.99
C THR A 98 -8.84 -0.30 16.86
N GLU A 99 -7.58 0.13 16.79
CA GLU A 99 -7.22 1.56 16.79
C GLU A 99 -7.36 2.20 15.41
N VAL A 100 -7.01 1.46 14.36
CA VAL A 100 -7.00 1.94 12.98
C VAL A 100 -7.58 0.86 12.07
N ALA A 101 -8.47 1.24 11.17
CA ALA A 101 -9.06 0.33 10.20
C ALA A 101 -8.31 0.36 8.86
N LEU A 102 -8.13 -0.81 8.24
CA LEU A 102 -7.77 -0.89 6.83
C LEU A 102 -8.87 -0.23 5.98
N GLY A 103 -8.45 0.50 4.95
CA GLY A 103 -9.31 1.35 4.14
C GLY A 103 -9.68 2.69 4.79
N ALA A 104 -9.28 2.99 6.03
CA ALA A 104 -9.58 4.27 6.67
C ALA A 104 -8.86 5.45 5.98
N ALA A 105 -9.56 6.59 5.88
CA ALA A 105 -8.97 7.82 5.38
C ALA A 105 -7.89 8.32 6.36
N ILE A 106 -6.72 8.69 5.83
CA ILE A 106 -5.62 9.23 6.61
C ILE A 106 -5.73 10.75 6.61
N THR A 107 -5.80 11.32 7.81
CA THR A 107 -5.78 12.77 8.03
C THR A 107 -5.07 13.08 9.34
N PRO A 108 -4.25 14.15 9.41
CA PRO A 108 -3.89 15.06 8.32
C PRO A 108 -2.88 14.47 7.31
N VAL A 109 -2.73 15.12 6.14
CA VAL A 109 -1.76 14.77 5.09
C VAL A 109 -0.75 15.90 4.85
N SER A 110 0.41 15.56 4.29
CA SER A 110 1.48 16.49 3.95
C SER A 110 1.09 17.52 2.90
N SER A 111 1.80 18.65 2.89
CA SER A 111 1.62 19.71 1.89
C SER A 111 2.96 20.34 1.49
N LYS A 112 3.08 20.86 0.26
CA LYS A 112 4.36 21.31 -0.33
C LYS A 112 5.16 22.31 0.50
N PHE A 113 4.48 23.16 1.26
CA PHE A 113 5.10 24.21 2.07
C PHE A 113 4.55 24.24 3.51
N GLY A 114 3.96 23.12 3.94
CA GLY A 114 3.39 23.00 5.27
C GLY A 114 3.92 21.80 6.02
N GLN A 115 3.21 21.43 7.09
CA GLN A 115 3.57 20.29 7.92
C GLN A 115 3.64 19.01 7.08
N GLN A 116 4.68 18.22 7.33
CA GLN A 116 4.83 16.88 6.78
C GLN A 116 4.32 15.86 7.80
N TYR A 117 3.62 14.84 7.32
CA TYR A 117 3.12 13.73 8.10
C TYR A 117 3.61 12.41 7.50
N GLU A 118 3.92 11.46 8.38
CA GLU A 118 4.45 10.16 7.98
C GLU A 118 3.73 9.04 8.72
N ILE A 119 3.59 7.90 8.05
CA ILE A 119 3.16 6.66 8.68
C ILE A 119 4.32 5.66 8.72
N PRO A 120 4.63 5.08 9.89
CA PRO A 120 5.53 3.94 9.94
C PRO A 120 4.78 2.68 9.50
N VAL A 121 5.32 2.00 8.49
CA VAL A 121 4.84 0.69 8.03
C VAL A 121 5.89 -0.35 8.35
N SER A 122 5.47 -1.51 8.83
CA SER A 122 6.36 -2.63 9.06
C SER A 122 5.68 -3.96 8.75
N ILE A 123 6.44 -4.87 8.15
CA ILE A 123 6.00 -6.21 7.77
C ILE A 123 7.04 -7.17 8.35
N TYR A 124 6.63 -8.22 9.05
CA TYR A 124 7.49 -9.21 9.72
C TYR A 124 6.90 -10.60 9.60
#